data_AF-A0AAU0UGQ0-F1
#
_entry.id   AF-A0AAU0UGQ0-F1
#
_cell.length_a   1.000
_cell.length_b   1.000
_cell.length_c   1.000
_cell.angle_alpha   90.00
_cell.angle_beta   90.00
_cell.angle_gamma   90.00
#
_symmetry.space_group_name_H-M   'P 1'
#
loop_
_entity.id
_entity.type
_entity.pdbx_description
1 polymer ?
#
loop_
_entity_poly.entity_id
_entity_poly.type
_entity_poly.pdbx_seq_one_letter_code
_entity_poly.pdbx_strand_id
1 'polypeptide(L)'
;MTMFVALDQNGRLITIENSLRGLACKCTCACCDEPVIARKGLIREHHFSHHSNKESCFIQRESLLHLYAKEVIRDQLGLQLPPMPGVYPASVDPTSWWDFEKVDEEVPQLGFQPDLVAHLRDGSQLFIEVAVTSFISEEKLERIKKVGINTVEIDLSDLLFSKLLIPSEEVKTHILKQTQSKTWVYPEQPEIPAQPAITWLMIPPKLPVAEPAAKCIESRFTIMGMWVSARILPTGSVAVRSWSFNPQITELLKSWRNELGGEYNPKYKNWIYFPPAREEVMSRLQQLDKHH
;
A
#
# COMPACT_ATOMS: atom_id res chain seq x y z
N MET A 1 -8.91 15.69 -29.88
CA MET A 1 -9.22 15.50 -28.45
C MET A 1 -8.40 16.48 -27.63
N THR A 2 -8.98 17.03 -26.57
CA THR A 2 -8.34 17.98 -25.65
C THR A 2 -7.51 17.23 -24.61
N MET A 3 -6.29 17.71 -24.35
CA MET A 3 -5.38 17.14 -23.35
C MET A 3 -5.62 17.83 -22.01
N PHE A 4 -6.00 17.08 -20.98
CA PHE A 4 -6.33 17.64 -19.66
C PHE A 4 -5.28 17.32 -18.58
N VAL A 5 -4.32 16.46 -18.90
CA VAL A 5 -3.28 15.97 -17.99
C VAL A 5 -1.92 16.16 -18.65
N ALA A 6 -0.92 16.55 -17.87
CA ALA A 6 0.46 16.70 -18.27
C ALA A 6 1.38 16.26 -17.13
N LEU A 7 2.69 16.26 -17.35
CA LEU A 7 3.69 16.09 -16.29
C LEU A 7 4.19 17.46 -15.83
N ASP A 8 4.36 17.65 -14.53
CA ASP A 8 4.98 18.84 -13.95
C ASP A 8 6.52 18.78 -14.05
N GLN A 9 7.20 19.81 -13.54
CA GLN A 9 8.67 19.89 -13.54
C GLN A 9 9.37 18.78 -12.74
N ASN A 10 8.64 18.04 -11.89
CA ASN A 10 9.14 16.91 -11.12
C ASN A 10 8.74 15.56 -11.75
N GLY A 11 8.13 15.57 -12.93
CA GLY A 11 7.63 14.36 -13.59
C GLY A 11 6.35 13.81 -12.96
N ARG A 12 5.57 14.63 -12.24
CA ARG A 12 4.30 14.22 -11.62
C ARG A 12 3.11 14.58 -12.48
N LEU A 13 2.09 13.73 -12.50
CA LEU A 13 0.86 14.01 -13.22
C LEU A 13 0.12 15.20 -12.60
N ILE A 14 -0.23 16.16 -13.44
CA ILE A 14 -0.98 17.36 -13.05
C ILE A 14 -2.14 17.59 -14.01
N THR A 15 -3.30 17.93 -13.46
CA THR A 15 -4.47 18.34 -14.24
C THR A 15 -4.35 19.79 -14.68
N ILE A 16 -5.01 20.13 -15.78
CA ILE A 16 -5.05 21.50 -16.28
C ILE A 16 -5.63 22.47 -15.25
N GLU A 17 -6.59 22.01 -14.44
CA GLU A 17 -7.23 22.77 -13.37
C GLU A 17 -6.22 23.21 -12.31
N ASN A 18 -5.32 22.30 -11.92
CA ASN A 18 -4.30 22.53 -10.90
C ASN A 18 -3.02 23.19 -11.45
N SER A 19 -2.85 23.24 -12.77
CA SER A 19 -1.67 23.86 -13.40
C SER A 19 -1.71 25.39 -13.41
N LEU A 20 -0.53 26.02 -13.36
CA LEU A 20 -0.37 27.46 -13.61
C LEU A 20 -0.66 27.79 -15.07
N ARG A 21 -1.19 28.99 -15.35
CA ARG A 21 -1.53 29.39 -16.73
C ARG A 21 -0.28 29.58 -17.60
N GLY A 22 -0.39 29.20 -18.87
CA GLY A 22 0.62 29.46 -19.90
C GLY A 22 1.83 28.52 -19.78
N LEU A 23 3.02 29.04 -20.10
CA LEU A 23 4.29 28.32 -19.95
C LEU A 23 4.83 28.32 -18.52
N ALA A 24 4.21 29.10 -17.62
CA ALA A 24 4.63 29.18 -16.23
C ALA A 24 4.46 27.85 -15.48
N CYS A 25 3.62 26.93 -15.98
CA CYS A 25 3.49 25.59 -15.40
C CYS A 25 4.74 24.71 -15.61
N LYS A 26 5.57 25.01 -16.63
CA LYS A 26 6.72 24.18 -17.02
C LYS A 26 6.36 22.71 -17.23
N CYS A 27 5.15 22.45 -17.71
CA CYS A 27 4.66 21.09 -17.91
C CYS A 27 5.16 20.50 -19.23
N THR A 28 5.27 19.18 -19.28
CA THR A 28 5.57 18.40 -20.49
C THR A 28 4.45 17.40 -20.79
N CYS A 29 4.34 16.99 -22.05
CA CYS A 29 3.37 15.99 -22.48
C CYS A 29 3.80 14.59 -22.01
N ALA A 30 2.94 13.86 -21.28
CA ALA A 30 3.23 12.51 -20.81
C ALA A 30 3.38 11.44 -21.91
N CYS A 31 3.16 11.78 -23.19
CA CYS A 31 3.27 10.86 -24.31
C CYS A 31 4.51 11.10 -25.18
N CYS A 32 5.02 12.33 -25.25
CA CYS A 32 6.12 12.69 -26.16
C CYS A 32 7.15 13.63 -25.55
N ASP A 33 7.02 13.94 -24.26
CA ASP A 33 7.91 14.77 -23.46
C ASP A 33 8.10 16.22 -23.93
N GLU A 34 7.40 16.65 -24.97
CA GLU A 34 7.44 18.05 -25.44
C GLU A 34 6.80 19.00 -24.42
N PRO A 35 7.34 20.23 -24.26
CA PRO A 35 6.73 21.27 -23.45
C PRO A 35 5.29 21.58 -23.88
N VAL A 36 4.39 21.72 -22.91
CA VAL A 36 2.98 22.09 -23.14
C VAL A 36 2.64 23.43 -22.49
N ILE A 37 1.70 24.14 -23.10
CA ILE A 37 1.13 25.39 -22.63
C ILE A 37 -0.20 25.08 -21.95
N ALA A 38 -0.38 25.51 -20.69
CA ALA A 38 -1.66 25.45 -20.01
C ALA A 38 -2.60 26.57 -20.48
N ARG A 39 -3.52 26.26 -21.40
CA ARG A 39 -4.49 27.21 -21.93
C ARG A 39 -5.72 27.25 -21.03
N LYS A 40 -5.80 28.32 -20.22
CA LYS A 40 -6.92 28.60 -19.31
C LYS A 40 -7.57 29.92 -19.71
N GLY A 41 -8.90 29.96 -19.79
CA GLY A 41 -9.66 31.11 -20.26
C GLY A 41 -11.17 30.91 -20.12
N LEU A 42 -11.94 32.00 -20.21
CA LEU A 42 -13.38 32.00 -19.93
C LEU A 42 -14.26 31.46 -21.08
N ILE A 43 -13.71 31.35 -22.28
CA ILE A 43 -14.47 31.05 -23.51
C ILE A 43 -14.36 29.56 -23.90
N ARG A 44 -13.17 28.98 -23.75
CA ARG A 44 -12.88 27.60 -24.16
C ARG A 44 -12.55 26.78 -22.93
N GLU A 45 -12.88 25.49 -22.97
CA GLU A 45 -12.47 24.54 -21.94
C GLU A 45 -10.96 24.57 -21.74
N HIS A 46 -10.56 24.47 -20.47
CA HIS A 46 -9.17 24.46 -20.08
C HIS A 46 -8.50 23.21 -20.64
N HIS A 47 -7.37 23.38 -21.34
CA HIS A 47 -6.60 22.25 -21.87
C HIS A 47 -5.11 22.58 -21.97
N PHE A 48 -4.29 21.54 -22.09
CA PHE A 48 -2.91 21.62 -22.53
C PHE A 48 -2.82 21.58 -24.05
N SER A 49 -1.87 22.32 -24.59
CA SER A 49 -1.51 22.30 -26.01
C SER A 49 0.00 22.31 -26.17
N HIS A 50 0.56 21.57 -27.12
CA HIS A 50 2.00 21.59 -27.37
C HIS A 50 2.50 22.99 -27.68
N HIS A 51 3.65 23.35 -27.10
CA HIS A 51 4.27 24.65 -27.37
C HIS A 51 4.70 24.80 -28.83
N SER A 52 5.09 23.69 -29.46
CA SER A 52 5.43 23.58 -30.89
C SER A 52 4.23 23.79 -31.83
N ASN A 53 3.01 23.93 -31.30
CA ASN A 53 1.74 23.95 -32.04
C ASN A 53 1.50 22.69 -32.90
N LYS A 54 2.19 21.57 -32.64
CA LYS A 54 1.84 20.29 -33.25
C LYS A 54 0.47 19.82 -32.77
N GLU A 55 -0.09 18.83 -33.48
CA GLU A 55 -1.36 18.21 -33.10
C GLU A 55 -1.32 17.67 -31.66
N SER A 56 -2.46 17.75 -30.97
CA SER A 56 -2.57 17.25 -29.59
C SER A 56 -2.35 15.74 -29.55
N CYS A 57 -1.41 15.30 -28.70
CA CYS A 57 -1.19 13.88 -28.47
C CYS A 57 -2.41 13.26 -27.80
N PHE A 58 -2.71 12.04 -28.20
CA PHE A 58 -3.71 11.22 -27.54
C PHE A 58 -3.00 10.35 -26.50
N ILE A 59 -3.19 10.66 -25.22
CA ILE A 59 -2.64 9.86 -24.13
C ILE A 59 -3.68 8.81 -23.78
N GLN A 60 -3.31 7.53 -23.93
CA GLN A 60 -4.20 6.43 -23.55
C GLN A 60 -4.40 6.42 -22.03
N ARG A 61 -5.64 6.15 -21.62
CA ARG A 61 -6.01 6.08 -20.20
C ARG A 61 -5.23 4.99 -19.47
N GLU A 62 -4.92 3.89 -20.14
CA GLU A 62 -4.02 2.85 -19.65
C GLU A 62 -2.66 3.41 -19.25
N SER A 63 -2.00 4.16 -20.14
CA SER A 63 -0.71 4.78 -19.84
C SER A 63 -0.80 5.76 -18.67
N LEU A 64 -1.90 6.51 -18.55
CA LEU A 64 -2.14 7.40 -17.41
C LEU A 64 -2.31 6.63 -16.10
N LEU A 65 -3.04 5.50 -16.09
CA LEU A 65 -3.20 4.66 -14.92
C LEU A 65 -1.87 4.08 -14.45
N HIS A 66 -1.07 3.59 -15.40
CA HIS A 66 0.25 3.02 -15.11
C HIS A 66 1.21 4.04 -14.50
N LEU A 67 1.32 5.21 -15.14
CA LEU A 67 2.13 6.33 -14.65
C LEU A 67 1.65 6.80 -13.27
N TYR A 68 0.34 6.95 -13.08
CA TYR A 68 -0.19 7.43 -11.81
C TYR A 68 -0.01 6.42 -10.68
N ALA A 69 -0.13 5.13 -10.96
CA ALA A 69 0.10 4.08 -9.97
C ALA A 69 1.56 4.07 -9.49
N LYS A 70 2.51 4.16 -10.43
CA LYS A 70 3.94 4.29 -10.13
C LYS A 70 4.22 5.50 -9.24
N GLU A 71 3.70 6.66 -9.63
CA GLU A 71 3.84 7.91 -8.86
C GLU A 71 3.25 7.77 -7.45
N VAL A 72 2.01 7.29 -7.33
CA VAL A 72 1.30 7.16 -6.05
C VAL A 72 2.05 6.23 -5.09
N ILE A 73 2.50 5.08 -5.56
CA ILE A 73 3.19 4.09 -4.71
C ILE A 73 4.56 4.64 -4.28
N ARG A 74 5.29 5.27 -5.20
CA ARG A 74 6.58 5.91 -4.90
C ARG A 74 6.44 7.01 -3.86
N ASP A 75 5.43 7.86 -4.00
CA ASP A 75 5.25 9.03 -3.13
C ASP A 75 4.67 8.67 -1.76
N GLN A 76 3.82 7.64 -1.67
CA GLN A 76 3.18 7.23 -0.42
C GLN A 76 4.00 6.24 0.39
N LEU A 77 4.97 5.55 -0.24
CA LEU A 77 5.86 4.59 0.40
C LEU A 77 5.11 3.52 1.20
N GLY A 78 3.97 3.06 0.69
CA GLY A 78 3.27 1.95 1.28
C GLY A 78 2.04 1.50 0.49
N LEU A 79 1.56 0.31 0.81
CA LEU A 79 0.48 -0.35 0.09
C LEU A 79 -0.29 -1.31 1.00
N GLN A 80 -1.63 -1.31 0.93
CA GLN A 80 -2.44 -2.36 1.54
C GLN A 80 -2.39 -3.61 0.66
N LEU A 81 -1.91 -4.71 1.22
CA LEU A 81 -1.79 -5.99 0.53
C LEU A 81 -2.72 -7.05 1.15
N PRO A 82 -3.20 -8.01 0.35
CA PRO A 82 -3.86 -9.20 0.87
C PRO A 82 -2.90 -10.01 1.76
N PRO A 83 -3.42 -10.94 2.58
CA PRO A 83 -2.57 -11.82 3.38
C PRO A 83 -1.54 -12.53 2.51
N MET A 84 -0.29 -12.51 2.97
CA MET A 84 0.79 -13.21 2.29
C MET A 84 0.52 -14.72 2.32
N PRO A 85 0.70 -15.44 1.20
CA PRO A 85 0.52 -16.87 1.15
C PRO A 85 1.28 -17.63 2.24
N GLY A 86 0.61 -18.59 2.88
CA GLY A 86 1.15 -19.36 4.00
C GLY A 86 1.13 -18.64 5.36
N VAL A 87 0.77 -17.35 5.39
CA VAL A 87 0.53 -16.61 6.64
C VAL A 87 -0.97 -16.61 6.93
N TYR A 88 -1.36 -17.20 8.05
CA TYR A 88 -2.75 -17.25 8.52
C TYR A 88 -2.91 -16.28 9.70
N PRO A 89 -3.21 -15.00 9.44
CA PRO A 89 -3.49 -14.07 10.52
C PRO A 89 -4.76 -14.48 11.26
N ALA A 90 -4.74 -14.37 12.59
CA ALA A 90 -5.91 -14.68 13.44
C ALA A 90 -6.95 -13.55 13.46
N SER A 91 -6.73 -12.47 12.71
CA SER A 91 -7.58 -11.29 12.65
C SER A 91 -8.78 -11.48 11.71
N VAL A 92 -9.86 -10.75 11.99
CA VAL A 92 -11.07 -10.71 11.14
C VAL A 92 -10.77 -10.07 9.78
N ASP A 93 -9.88 -9.09 9.74
CA ASP A 93 -9.30 -8.55 8.51
C ASP A 93 -7.89 -9.12 8.31
N PRO A 94 -7.67 -10.00 7.32
CA PRO A 94 -6.37 -10.62 7.07
C PRO A 94 -5.43 -9.73 6.26
N THR A 95 -5.88 -8.57 5.78
CA THR A 95 -5.06 -7.65 4.99
C THR A 95 -4.07 -6.90 5.86
N SER A 96 -2.97 -6.42 5.28
CA SER A 96 -1.96 -5.65 6.01
C SER A 96 -1.42 -4.51 5.16
N TRP A 97 -1.22 -3.36 5.80
CA TRP A 97 -0.45 -2.27 5.20
C TRP A 97 1.04 -2.61 5.25
N TRP A 98 1.73 -2.44 4.13
CA TRP A 98 3.17 -2.64 3.99
C TRP A 98 3.85 -1.30 3.78
N ASP A 99 4.73 -0.92 4.70
CA ASP A 99 5.54 0.29 4.60
C ASP A 99 6.84 0.03 3.84
N PHE A 100 7.22 0.98 2.99
CA PHE A 100 8.44 0.99 2.21
C PHE A 100 9.38 2.08 2.74
N GLU A 101 10.69 1.82 2.77
CA GLU A 101 11.69 2.85 3.05
C GLU A 101 11.97 3.71 1.82
N LYS A 102 11.92 3.04 0.66
CA LYS A 102 12.23 3.62 -0.64
C LYS A 102 11.50 2.81 -1.70
N VAL A 103 11.13 3.46 -2.79
CA VAL A 103 10.60 2.81 -3.99
C VAL A 103 11.41 3.34 -5.18
N ASP A 104 11.97 2.44 -5.96
CA ASP A 104 12.64 2.76 -7.21
C ASP A 104 11.79 2.29 -8.39
N GLU A 105 11.65 3.14 -9.41
CA GLU A 105 10.91 2.82 -10.64
C GLU A 105 11.83 2.15 -11.65
N GLU A 106 11.31 1.14 -12.34
CA GLU A 106 11.92 0.57 -13.54
C GLU A 106 13.40 0.16 -13.35
N VAL A 107 13.75 -0.45 -12.23
CA VAL A 107 15.12 -0.93 -11.97
C VAL A 107 15.35 -2.28 -12.62
N PRO A 108 16.25 -2.41 -13.62
CA PRO A 108 16.50 -3.70 -14.26
C PRO A 108 16.97 -4.76 -13.27
N GLN A 109 16.32 -5.93 -13.29
CA GLN A 109 16.69 -7.14 -12.56
C GLN A 109 17.30 -8.16 -13.52
N LEU A 110 17.76 -9.29 -12.98
CA LEU A 110 18.33 -10.36 -13.80
C LEU A 110 17.25 -10.97 -14.72
N GLY A 111 17.20 -10.50 -15.96
CA GLY A 111 16.33 -11.03 -17.01
C GLY A 111 14.95 -10.37 -17.10
N PHE A 112 14.58 -9.44 -16.22
CA PHE A 112 13.32 -8.69 -16.37
C PHE A 112 13.44 -7.34 -15.65
N GLN A 113 12.47 -6.46 -15.86
CA GLN A 113 12.40 -5.16 -15.21
C GLN A 113 11.01 -5.04 -14.57
N PRO A 114 10.92 -5.01 -13.23
CA PRO A 114 9.67 -4.70 -12.56
C PRO A 114 9.32 -3.23 -12.70
N ASP A 115 8.03 -2.92 -12.66
CA ASP A 115 7.56 -1.53 -12.67
C ASP A 115 8.11 -0.75 -11.46
N LEU A 116 8.12 -1.40 -10.29
CA LEU A 116 8.59 -0.81 -9.04
C LEU A 116 9.35 -1.84 -8.20
N VAL A 117 10.39 -1.36 -7.52
CA VAL A 117 11.12 -2.10 -6.47
C VAL A 117 10.96 -1.35 -5.16
N ALA A 118 10.16 -1.90 -4.25
CA ALA A 118 10.00 -1.39 -2.90
C ALA A 118 11.03 -2.04 -1.96
N HIS A 119 11.75 -1.20 -1.21
CA HIS A 119 12.73 -1.63 -0.21
C HIS A 119 12.10 -1.58 1.17
N LEU A 120 12.19 -2.67 1.93
CA LEU A 120 11.59 -2.80 3.26
C LEU A 120 12.63 -2.58 4.36
N ARG A 121 12.14 -2.24 5.56
CA ARG A 121 12.97 -1.95 6.74
C ARG A 121 13.82 -3.12 7.24
N ASP A 122 13.41 -4.35 6.93
CA ASP A 122 14.17 -5.56 7.28
C ASP A 122 15.27 -5.88 6.25
N GLY A 123 15.46 -5.02 5.24
CA GLY A 123 16.43 -5.17 4.17
C GLY A 123 15.93 -6.04 3.01
N SER A 124 14.71 -6.58 3.09
CA SER A 124 14.11 -7.32 1.98
C SER A 124 13.55 -6.38 0.92
N GLN A 125 13.23 -6.95 -0.24
CA GLN A 125 12.62 -6.24 -1.37
C GLN A 125 11.25 -6.84 -1.70
N LEU A 126 10.39 -6.00 -2.26
CA LEU A 126 9.11 -6.37 -2.86
C LEU A 126 9.07 -5.79 -4.27
N PHE A 127 8.88 -6.65 -5.26
CA PHE A 127 8.56 -6.22 -6.61
C PHE A 127 7.06 -5.95 -6.73
N ILE A 128 6.73 -4.87 -7.42
CA ILE A 128 5.34 -4.48 -7.67
C ILE A 128 5.21 -4.27 -9.18
N GLU A 129 4.24 -4.97 -9.77
CA GLU A 129 3.87 -4.88 -11.18
C GLU A 129 2.50 -4.24 -11.28
N VAL A 130 2.33 -3.27 -12.18
CA VAL A 130 1.04 -2.61 -12.41
C VAL A 130 0.48 -3.12 -13.73
N ALA A 131 -0.63 -3.84 -13.66
CA ALA A 131 -1.35 -4.36 -14.81
C ALA A 131 -2.58 -3.50 -15.13
N VAL A 132 -2.84 -3.27 -16.41
CA VAL A 132 -4.06 -2.61 -16.90
C VAL A 132 -4.68 -3.41 -18.04
N THR A 133 -3.96 -3.58 -19.15
CA THR A 133 -4.36 -4.52 -20.23
C THR A 133 -3.37 -5.67 -20.42
N SER A 134 -2.15 -5.53 -19.89
CA SER A 134 -1.11 -6.54 -19.89
C SER A 134 -0.83 -6.99 -18.46
N PHE A 135 -0.94 -8.30 -18.25
CA PHE A 135 -0.62 -8.98 -16.99
C PHE A 135 0.72 -9.71 -17.12
N ILE A 136 1.28 -10.15 -16.00
CA ILE A 136 2.53 -10.92 -15.94
C ILE A 136 2.38 -12.19 -16.77
N SER A 137 3.21 -12.30 -17.81
CA SER A 137 3.32 -13.50 -18.64
C SER A 137 4.00 -14.66 -17.89
N GLU A 138 3.78 -15.88 -18.36
CA GLU A 138 4.44 -17.10 -17.84
C GLU A 138 5.97 -16.97 -17.84
N GLU A 139 6.55 -16.42 -18.91
CA GLU A 139 8.00 -16.20 -19.02
C GLU A 139 8.51 -15.25 -17.92
N LYS A 140 7.80 -14.16 -17.66
CA LYS A 140 8.16 -13.19 -16.62
C LYS A 140 7.98 -13.81 -15.22
N LEU A 141 6.91 -14.57 -15.01
CA LEU A 141 6.66 -15.32 -13.79
C LEU A 141 7.78 -16.30 -13.47
N GLU A 142 8.28 -17.06 -14.45
CA GLU A 142 9.43 -17.96 -14.24
C GLU A 142 10.68 -17.21 -13.80
N ARG A 143 10.93 -16.02 -14.37
CA ARG A 143 12.06 -15.16 -13.98
C ARG A 143 11.90 -14.64 -12.55
N ILE A 144 10.70 -14.20 -12.19
CA ILE A 144 10.36 -13.79 -10.82
C ILE A 144 10.62 -14.93 -9.83
N LYS A 145 10.13 -16.15 -10.13
CA LYS A 145 10.35 -17.34 -9.28
C LYS A 145 11.83 -17.70 -9.13
N LYS A 146 12.62 -17.57 -10.20
CA LYS A 146 14.08 -17.81 -10.17
C LYS A 146 14.82 -16.82 -9.27
N VAL A 147 14.37 -15.56 -9.23
CA VAL A 147 14.94 -14.53 -8.33
C VAL A 147 14.49 -14.74 -6.88
N GLY A 148 13.27 -15.23 -6.66
CA GLY A 148 12.76 -15.58 -5.32
C GLY A 148 12.44 -14.36 -4.45
N ILE A 149 12.24 -13.20 -5.06
CA ILE A 149 11.82 -11.97 -4.38
C ILE A 149 10.29 -11.89 -4.41
N ASN A 150 9.70 -11.54 -3.26
CA ASN A 150 8.27 -11.33 -3.12
C ASN A 150 7.76 -10.37 -4.20
N THR A 151 6.68 -10.74 -4.87
CA THR A 151 6.14 -9.98 -6.00
C THR A 151 4.63 -9.90 -5.91
N VAL A 152 4.10 -8.68 -6.07
CA VAL A 152 2.66 -8.41 -6.16
C VAL A 152 2.34 -7.81 -7.52
N GLU A 153 1.24 -8.25 -8.10
CA GLU A 153 0.62 -7.61 -9.25
C GLU A 153 -0.61 -6.80 -8.78
N ILE A 154 -0.71 -5.56 -9.27
CA ILE A 154 -1.85 -4.67 -9.05
C ILE A 154 -2.64 -4.57 -10.35
N ASP A 155 -3.87 -5.08 -10.34
CA ASP A 155 -4.81 -5.01 -11.46
C ASP A 155 -5.63 -3.72 -11.40
N LEU A 156 -5.43 -2.82 -12.37
CA LEU A 156 -6.21 -1.58 -12.51
C LEU A 156 -7.13 -1.61 -13.75
N SER A 157 -7.40 -2.80 -14.30
CA SER A 157 -8.25 -2.98 -15.49
C SER A 157 -9.69 -2.48 -15.27
N ASP A 158 -10.20 -2.56 -14.04
CA ASP A 158 -11.52 -2.04 -13.66
C ASP A 158 -11.61 -0.51 -13.77
N LEU A 159 -10.48 0.19 -13.58
CA LEU A 159 -10.39 1.64 -13.72
C LEU A 159 -10.24 2.11 -15.18
N LEU A 160 -9.94 1.20 -16.11
CA LEU A 160 -9.74 1.53 -17.53
C LEU A 160 -11.01 2.10 -18.17
N PHE A 161 -12.17 1.56 -17.84
CA PHE A 161 -13.46 2.02 -18.37
C PHE A 161 -14.24 2.91 -17.39
N SER A 162 -13.66 3.22 -16.24
CA SER A 162 -14.29 4.09 -15.24
C SER A 162 -14.29 5.56 -15.67
N LYS A 163 -15.22 6.35 -15.11
CA LYS A 163 -15.31 7.80 -15.36
C LYS A 163 -14.43 8.63 -14.42
N LEU A 164 -13.67 7.99 -13.54
CA LEU A 164 -12.81 8.68 -12.58
C LEU A 164 -11.71 9.45 -13.32
N LEU A 165 -11.40 10.64 -12.85
CA LEU A 165 -10.30 11.44 -13.41
C LEU A 165 -8.95 10.88 -12.93
N ILE A 166 -7.90 11.08 -13.71
CA ILE A 166 -6.53 10.69 -13.36
C ILE A 166 -5.66 11.93 -13.58
N PRO A 167 -4.93 12.42 -12.56
CA PRO A 167 -4.91 11.96 -11.18
C PRO A 167 -6.19 12.32 -10.40
N SER A 168 -6.58 11.49 -9.42
CA SER A 168 -7.61 11.82 -8.40
C SER A 168 -7.36 11.08 -7.07
N GLU A 169 -7.98 11.54 -5.98
CA GLU A 169 -7.87 10.90 -4.66
C GLU A 169 -8.63 9.55 -4.61
N GLU A 170 -9.69 9.39 -5.38
CA GLU A 170 -10.42 8.12 -5.50
C GLU A 170 -9.55 7.05 -6.16
N VAL A 171 -8.91 7.37 -7.30
CA VAL A 171 -8.00 6.45 -8.00
C VAL A 171 -6.79 6.13 -7.13
N LYS A 172 -6.22 7.13 -6.44
CA LYS A 172 -5.13 6.94 -5.48
C LYS A 172 -5.52 6.01 -4.34
N THR A 173 -6.70 6.22 -3.74
CA THR A 173 -7.21 5.37 -2.67
C THR A 173 -7.42 3.94 -3.15
N HIS A 174 -7.93 3.77 -4.37
CA HIS A 174 -8.06 2.45 -4.99
C HIS A 174 -6.70 1.76 -5.15
N ILE A 175 -5.71 2.45 -5.73
CA ILE A 175 -4.34 1.94 -5.90
C ILE A 175 -3.75 1.52 -4.55
N LEU A 176 -3.88 2.35 -3.51
CA LEU A 176 -3.24 2.10 -2.22
C LEU A 176 -3.95 1.10 -1.32
N LYS A 177 -5.30 1.08 -1.33
CA LYS A 177 -6.09 0.41 -0.29
C LYS A 177 -6.92 -0.77 -0.77
N GLN A 178 -7.30 -0.81 -2.04
CA GLN A 178 -8.17 -1.87 -2.56
C GLN A 178 -7.39 -3.19 -2.65
N THR A 179 -7.63 -4.13 -1.77
CA THR A 179 -6.87 -5.39 -1.75
C THR A 179 -7.34 -6.42 -2.75
N GLN A 180 -8.60 -6.32 -3.21
CA GLN A 180 -9.16 -7.23 -4.19
C GLN A 180 -8.51 -7.09 -5.58
N SER A 181 -7.92 -5.93 -5.87
CA SER A 181 -7.16 -5.68 -7.11
C SER A 181 -5.68 -6.06 -6.98
N LYS A 182 -5.28 -6.81 -5.95
CA LYS A 182 -3.88 -7.12 -5.67
C LYS A 182 -3.72 -8.60 -5.43
N THR A 183 -2.72 -9.17 -6.09
CA THR A 183 -2.45 -10.61 -6.01
C THR A 183 -0.97 -10.84 -5.76
N TRP A 184 -0.67 -11.74 -4.82
CA TRP A 184 0.69 -12.24 -4.65
C TRP A 184 1.02 -13.16 -5.82
N VAL A 185 1.97 -12.73 -6.63
CA VAL A 185 2.54 -13.51 -7.75
C VAL A 185 3.61 -14.45 -7.21
N TYR A 186 4.35 -13.98 -6.21
CA TYR A 186 5.30 -14.75 -5.44
C TYR A 186 5.33 -14.24 -3.99
N PRO A 187 5.32 -15.11 -2.96
CA PRO A 187 5.28 -16.57 -3.03
C PRO A 187 3.95 -17.10 -3.57
N GLU A 188 3.95 -18.33 -4.07
CA GLU A 188 2.73 -18.99 -4.55
C GLU A 188 1.80 -19.36 -3.38
N GLN A 189 0.50 -19.40 -3.65
CA GLN A 189 -0.46 -19.95 -2.70
C GLN A 189 -0.16 -21.44 -2.45
N PRO A 190 -0.03 -21.89 -1.19
CA PRO A 190 0.11 -23.31 -0.91
C PRO A 190 -1.15 -24.04 -1.40
N GLU A 191 -0.96 -25.08 -2.21
CA GLU A 191 -2.05 -25.96 -2.63
C GLU A 191 -2.72 -26.54 -1.38
N ILE A 192 -3.94 -26.08 -1.08
CA ILE A 192 -4.78 -26.73 -0.07
C ILE A 192 -5.32 -27.99 -0.74
N PRO A 193 -5.00 -29.21 -0.26
CA PRO A 193 -5.59 -30.42 -0.82
C PRO A 193 -7.12 -30.30 -0.70
N ALA A 194 -7.82 -30.42 -1.82
CA ALA A 194 -9.28 -30.37 -1.85
C ALA A 194 -9.83 -31.40 -0.84
N GLN A 195 -10.40 -30.91 0.27
CA GLN A 195 -11.11 -31.80 1.17
C GLN A 195 -12.40 -32.25 0.46
N PRO A 196 -12.65 -33.56 0.31
CA PRO A 196 -13.91 -34.04 -0.26
C PRO A 196 -15.06 -33.53 0.61
N ALA A 197 -16.14 -33.10 -0.04
CA ALA A 197 -17.32 -32.53 0.61
C ALA A 197 -17.83 -33.46 1.74
N ILE A 198 -17.59 -33.08 3.00
CA ILE A 198 -18.19 -33.76 4.14
C ILE A 198 -19.54 -33.08 4.41
N THR A 199 -20.59 -33.80 4.06
CA THR A 199 -21.97 -33.58 4.48
C THR A 199 -22.05 -33.54 6.01
N TRP A 200 -22.49 -32.41 6.55
CA TRP A 200 -22.62 -32.18 7.99
C TRP A 200 -23.63 -33.14 8.64
N LEU A 201 -23.13 -34.19 9.30
CA LEU A 201 -23.86 -34.92 10.33
C LEU A 201 -23.20 -34.65 11.69
N MET A 202 -23.99 -34.09 12.61
CA MET A 202 -23.58 -33.65 13.94
C MET A 202 -23.13 -34.81 14.83
N ILE A 203 -21.96 -34.70 15.48
CA ILE A 203 -21.57 -35.51 16.66
C ILE A 203 -20.78 -34.60 17.65
N PRO A 204 -21.03 -34.67 18.98
CA PRO A 204 -20.54 -33.73 20.01
C PRO A 204 -19.07 -34.00 20.44
N PRO A 205 -18.46 -33.14 21.29
CA PRO A 205 -17.02 -32.86 21.28
C PRO A 205 -16.20 -33.92 22.01
N LYS A 206 -14.97 -34.16 21.53
CA LYS A 206 -13.95 -34.91 22.27
C LYS A 206 -12.61 -34.17 22.21
N LEU A 207 -12.18 -33.65 23.36
CA LEU A 207 -10.81 -33.21 23.65
C LEU A 207 -9.98 -34.41 24.15
N PRO A 208 -8.65 -34.31 24.39
CA PRO A 208 -7.62 -33.38 23.88
C PRO A 208 -6.35 -34.11 23.36
N VAL A 209 -5.51 -33.53 22.49
CA VAL A 209 -4.06 -33.87 22.46
C VAL A 209 -3.20 -32.69 21.96
N ALA A 210 -2.35 -32.20 22.89
CA ALA A 210 -1.00 -31.60 22.81
C ALA A 210 -0.66 -30.48 21.80
N GLU A 211 -0.16 -29.38 22.38
CA GLU A 211 0.52 -28.23 21.75
C GLU A 211 1.79 -28.61 20.96
N PRO A 212 2.24 -27.72 20.06
CA PRO A 212 3.45 -26.99 20.44
C PRO A 212 3.43 -25.47 20.16
N ALA A 213 4.07 -24.75 21.09
CA ALA A 213 4.67 -23.42 21.00
C ALA A 213 3.73 -22.21 20.77
N ALA A 214 3.58 -21.43 21.85
CA ALA A 214 2.84 -20.17 21.93
C ALA A 214 3.20 -19.18 20.80
N LYS A 215 2.29 -19.05 19.83
CA LYS A 215 2.29 -17.95 18.86
C LYS A 215 1.88 -16.65 19.56
N CYS A 216 2.80 -15.69 19.56
CA CYS A 216 2.63 -14.34 20.11
C CYS A 216 1.49 -13.61 19.38
N ILE A 217 0.40 -13.30 20.09
CA ILE A 217 -0.76 -12.60 19.54
C ILE A 217 -0.45 -11.10 19.49
N GLU A 218 -0.38 -10.53 18.28
CA GLU A 218 -0.28 -9.09 18.05
C GLU A 218 -1.67 -8.54 17.69
N SER A 219 -2.16 -7.57 18.45
CA SER A 219 -3.41 -6.85 18.21
C SER A 219 -3.11 -5.48 17.59
N ARG A 220 -3.93 -5.04 16.64
CA ARG A 220 -3.74 -3.77 15.93
C ARG A 220 -4.95 -2.87 16.15
N PHE A 221 -4.69 -1.57 16.28
CA PHE A 221 -5.67 -0.54 16.59
C PHE A 221 -5.45 0.69 15.71
N THR A 222 -6.53 1.41 15.41
CA THR A 222 -6.52 2.70 14.71
C THR A 222 -6.80 3.82 15.69
N ILE A 223 -5.80 4.68 15.95
CA ILE A 223 -5.91 5.78 16.91
C ILE A 223 -5.59 7.07 16.17
N MET A 224 -6.55 8.00 16.10
CA MET A 224 -6.40 9.29 15.42
C MET A 224 -5.99 9.14 13.94
N GLY A 225 -6.57 8.16 13.25
CA GLY A 225 -6.24 7.83 11.85
C GLY A 225 -4.87 7.16 11.64
N MET A 226 -4.17 6.78 12.72
CA MET A 226 -2.83 6.18 12.68
C MET A 226 -2.81 4.80 13.32
N TRP A 227 -1.98 3.91 12.80
CA TRP A 227 -1.90 2.53 13.28
C TRP A 227 -0.99 2.40 14.49
N VAL A 228 -1.53 1.73 15.51
CA VAL A 228 -0.84 1.35 16.74
C VAL A 228 -0.99 -0.15 16.92
N SER A 229 0.12 -0.89 17.01
CA SER A 229 0.08 -2.31 17.35
C SER A 229 0.45 -2.55 18.82
N ALA A 230 -0.17 -3.53 19.44
CA ALA A 230 0.18 -4.02 20.77
C ALA A 230 0.46 -5.52 20.70
N ARG A 231 1.63 -5.91 21.21
CA ARG A 231 2.04 -7.32 21.30
C ARG A 231 2.26 -7.69 22.77
N ILE A 232 1.79 -8.87 23.15
CA ILE A 232 2.07 -9.43 24.48
C ILE A 232 3.40 -10.18 24.41
N LEU A 233 4.39 -9.74 25.18
CA LEU A 233 5.69 -10.40 25.28
C LEU A 233 5.57 -11.69 26.11
N PRO A 234 6.47 -12.68 25.90
CA PRO A 234 6.53 -13.88 26.73
C PRO A 234 6.70 -13.60 28.23
N THR A 235 7.20 -12.41 28.59
CA THR A 235 7.36 -11.91 29.96
C THR A 235 6.05 -11.40 30.58
N GLY A 236 4.93 -11.44 29.85
CA GLY A 236 3.63 -10.90 30.27
C GLY A 236 3.46 -9.39 30.08
N SER A 237 4.52 -8.69 29.66
CA SER A 237 4.51 -7.25 29.35
C SER A 237 3.84 -6.97 28.01
N VAL A 238 3.30 -5.77 27.81
CA VAL A 238 2.72 -5.34 26.52
C VAL A 238 3.66 -4.37 25.85
N ALA A 239 4.08 -4.66 24.63
CA ALA A 239 4.80 -3.71 23.80
C ALA A 239 3.85 -3.06 22.80
N VAL A 240 3.66 -1.75 22.93
CA VAL A 240 2.82 -0.92 22.05
C VAL A 240 3.71 -0.11 21.12
N ARG A 241 3.47 -0.19 19.82
CA ARG A 241 4.24 0.48 18.78
C ARG A 241 3.32 1.34 17.93
N SER A 242 3.68 2.61 17.75
CA SER A 242 3.08 3.46 16.72
C SER A 242 3.87 3.27 15.41
N TRP A 243 3.17 3.00 14.31
CA TRP A 243 3.80 2.63 13.03
C TRP A 243 4.19 3.82 12.17
N SER A 244 3.61 4.99 12.47
CA SER A 244 3.91 6.28 11.85
C SER A 244 4.16 7.32 12.93
N PHE A 245 5.17 8.19 12.74
CA PHE A 245 5.50 9.19 13.75
C PHE A 245 4.38 10.23 13.89
N ASN A 246 3.65 10.17 15.01
CA ASN A 246 2.66 11.18 15.40
C ASN A 246 3.00 11.69 16.82
N PRO A 247 3.24 12.99 17.02
CA PRO A 247 3.56 13.55 18.32
C PRO A 247 2.44 13.35 19.35
N GLN A 248 1.16 13.39 18.94
CA GLN A 248 0.01 13.20 19.84
C GLN A 248 -0.07 11.76 20.38
N ILE A 249 0.20 10.76 19.53
CA ILE A 249 0.27 9.35 19.95
C ILE A 249 1.50 9.11 20.82
N THR A 250 2.61 9.78 20.51
CA THR A 250 3.83 9.70 21.32
C THR A 250 3.60 10.26 22.72
N GLU A 251 2.91 11.40 22.85
CA GLU A 251 2.52 11.97 24.15
C GLU A 251 1.52 11.10 24.90
N LEU A 252 0.54 10.53 24.19
CA LEU A 252 -0.44 9.60 24.77
C LEU A 252 0.25 8.37 25.38
N LEU A 253 1.11 7.69 24.63
CA LEU A 253 1.84 6.51 25.11
C LEU A 253 2.84 6.87 26.23
N LYS A 254 3.46 8.06 26.15
CA LYS A 254 4.30 8.58 27.24
C LYS A 254 3.52 8.85 28.53
N SER A 255 2.29 9.34 28.41
CA SER A 255 1.37 9.55 29.54
C SER A 255 1.06 8.22 30.23
N TRP A 256 0.66 7.20 29.46
CA TRP A 256 0.37 5.88 30.00
C TRP A 256 1.60 5.25 30.66
N ARG A 257 2.80 5.48 30.13
CA ARG A 257 4.04 4.99 30.77
C ARG A 257 4.23 5.61 32.15
N ASN A 258 3.95 6.90 32.31
CA ASN A 258 4.08 7.60 33.59
C ASN A 258 3.02 7.14 34.61
N GLU A 259 1.83 6.77 34.14
CA GLU A 259 0.69 6.36 34.97
C GLU A 259 0.74 4.87 35.36
N LEU A 260 1.00 3.99 34.39
CA LEU A 260 0.87 2.54 34.54
C LEU A 260 2.21 1.81 34.74
N GLY A 261 3.32 2.53 34.57
CA GLY A 261 4.67 1.98 34.65
C GLY A 261 5.10 1.27 33.36
N GLY A 262 6.29 1.61 32.88
CA GLY A 262 6.86 1.05 31.67
C GLY A 262 8.12 1.77 31.21
N GLU A 263 8.65 1.37 30.07
CA GLU A 263 9.85 1.94 29.48
C GLU A 263 9.69 2.12 27.96
N TYR A 264 10.49 3.02 27.39
CA TYR A 264 10.59 3.17 25.95
C TYR A 264 11.82 2.43 25.46
N ASN A 265 11.64 1.56 24.46
CA ASN A 265 12.75 0.86 23.82
C ASN A 265 13.16 1.59 22.53
N PRO A 266 14.31 2.29 22.52
CA PRO A 266 14.74 3.07 21.37
C PRO A 266 15.14 2.21 20.16
N LYS A 267 15.56 0.95 20.38
CA LYS A 267 15.98 0.03 19.30
C LYS A 267 14.80 -0.38 18.43
N TYR A 268 13.65 -0.64 19.04
CA TYR A 268 12.44 -1.09 18.34
C TYR A 268 11.35 -0.01 18.24
N LYS A 269 11.64 1.20 18.72
CA LYS A 269 10.74 2.36 18.76
C LYS A 269 9.35 2.01 19.32
N ASN A 270 9.31 1.19 20.38
CA ASN A 270 8.07 0.77 21.02
C ASN A 270 8.07 1.07 22.52
N TRP A 271 6.87 1.17 23.08
CA TRP A 271 6.61 1.43 24.48
C TRP A 271 6.27 0.11 25.16
N ILE A 272 7.03 -0.27 26.18
CA ILE A 272 6.84 -1.51 26.91
C ILE A 272 6.16 -1.18 28.24
N TYR A 273 4.99 -1.76 28.48
CA TYR A 273 4.24 -1.67 29.72
C TYR A 273 4.37 -2.98 30.49
N PHE A 274 4.59 -2.89 31.79
CA PHE A 274 4.82 -4.06 32.64
C PHE A 274 3.56 -4.92 32.80
N PRO A 275 3.68 -6.19 33.23
CA PRO A 275 2.55 -7.13 33.28
C PRO A 275 1.29 -6.64 34.03
N PRO A 276 1.38 -5.93 35.16
CA PRO A 276 0.19 -5.41 35.87
C PRO A 276 -0.64 -4.43 35.04
N ALA A 277 -0.01 -3.73 34.10
CA ALA A 277 -0.66 -2.73 33.24
C ALA A 277 -1.29 -3.34 31.98
N ARG A 278 -1.10 -4.65 31.71
CA ARG A 278 -1.49 -5.29 30.45
C ARG A 278 -2.94 -5.06 30.08
N GLU A 279 -3.85 -5.42 30.99
CA GLU A 279 -5.30 -5.42 30.72
C GLU A 279 -5.83 -4.01 30.52
N GLU A 280 -5.33 -3.06 31.32
CA GLU A 280 -5.65 -1.65 31.23
C GLU A 280 -5.17 -1.04 29.91
N VAL A 281 -3.93 -1.31 29.49
CA VAL A 281 -3.39 -0.84 28.20
C VAL A 281 -4.19 -1.39 27.03
N MET A 282 -4.52 -2.68 27.04
CA MET A 282 -5.32 -3.30 25.97
C MET A 282 -6.74 -2.74 25.91
N SER A 283 -7.37 -2.50 27.07
CA SER A 283 -8.69 -1.87 27.18
C SER A 283 -8.70 -0.44 26.60
N ARG A 284 -7.70 0.38 26.96
CA ARG A 284 -7.57 1.75 26.43
C ARG A 284 -7.36 1.78 24.92
N LEU A 285 -6.54 0.86 24.39
CA LEU A 285 -6.34 0.74 22.94
C LEU A 285 -7.63 0.36 22.22
N GLN A 286 -8.41 -0.57 22.78
CA GLN A 286 -9.72 -0.96 22.22
C GLN A 286 -10.74 0.19 22.25
N GLN A 287 -10.76 1.00 23.31
CA GLN A 287 -11.64 2.16 23.40
C GLN A 287 -11.31 3.24 22.35
N LEU A 288 -10.03 3.41 22.04
CA LEU A 288 -9.57 4.39 21.06
C LEU A 288 -9.72 3.92 19.61
N ASP A 289 -9.95 2.62 19.38
CA ASP A 289 -9.90 1.95 18.06
C ASP A 289 -10.95 2.40 17.04
N LYS A 290 -11.97 3.19 17.41
CA LYS A 290 -13.06 3.60 16.51
C LYS A 290 -13.67 4.98 16.81
N HIS A 291 -12.91 5.88 17.41
CA HIS A 291 -13.35 7.28 17.56
C HIS A 291 -12.77 8.18 16.46
N HIS A 292 -13.64 8.43 15.46
CA HIS A 292 -13.56 9.33 14.30
C HIS A 292 -12.88 8.83 13.03
#